data_AF-A0A3B8VIB2-F1
#
_entry.id   AF-A0A3B8VIB2-F1
#
_cell.length_a   1.000
_cell.length_b   1.000
_cell.length_c   1.000
_cell.angle_alpha   90.00
_cell.angle_beta   90.00
_cell.angle_gamma   90.00
#
_symmetry.space_group_name_H-M   'P 1'
#
loop_
_entity.id
_entity.type
_entity.pdbx_description
1 polymer ?
#
loop_
_entity_poly.entity_id
_entity_poly.type
_entity_poly.pdbx_seq_one_letter_code
_entity_poly.pdbx_strand_id
1 'polypeptide(L)'
;NLSDIIVECADELVKAMEMLAARNSKLMEILPITVEINRLENVADQEASKARGELFSTGFEFDQVLKWRDIYDDLEQATDRAEDAANVLEGIVLKHS
;
A
#
# COMPACT_ATOMS: atom_id res chain seq x y z
N ASN A 1 6.04 8.91 6.52
CA ASN A 1 5.27 8.18 7.56
C ASN A 1 4.19 7.36 6.84
N LEU A 2 3.34 6.58 7.52
CA LEU A 2 2.30 5.76 6.85
C LEU A 2 1.39 6.54 5.91
N SER A 3 0.96 7.76 6.26
CA SER A 3 0.11 8.56 5.37
C SER A 3 0.81 8.96 4.07
N ASP A 4 2.12 9.26 4.13
CA ASP A 4 2.89 9.58 2.93
C ASP A 4 2.98 8.35 2.00
N ILE A 5 3.19 7.16 2.58
CA ILE A 5 3.25 5.90 1.82
C ILE A 5 1.91 5.60 1.14
N ILE A 6 0.78 5.84 1.82
CA ILE A 6 -0.56 5.70 1.21
C ILE A 6 -0.73 6.62 0.01
N VAL A 7 -0.25 7.87 0.09
CA VAL A 7 -0.28 8.81 -1.04
C VAL A 7 0.58 8.29 -2.20
N GLU A 8 1.78 7.80 -1.92
CA GLU A 8 2.65 7.19 -2.94
C GLU A 8 1.98 5.98 -3.62
N CYS A 9 1.35 5.09 -2.85
CA CYS A 9 0.57 3.98 -3.39
C CYS A 9 -0.57 4.45 -4.30
N ALA A 10 -1.29 5.49 -3.90
CA ALA A 10 -2.38 6.05 -4.70
C ALA A 10 -1.87 6.65 -6.02
N ASP A 11 -0.74 7.35 -5.99
CA ASP A 11 -0.11 7.92 -7.18
C ASP A 11 0.35 6.83 -8.16
N GLU A 12 0.93 5.74 -7.66
CA GLU A 12 1.31 4.58 -8.48
C GLU A 12 0.08 3.90 -9.11
N LEU A 13 -1.00 3.70 -8.35
CA LEU A 13 -2.25 3.15 -8.89
C LEU A 13 -2.84 4.04 -9.98
N VAL A 14 -2.81 5.37 -9.84
CA VAL A 14 -3.27 6.29 -10.89
C VAL A 14 -2.46 6.09 -12.17
N LYS A 15 -1.13 6.02 -12.09
CA LYS A 15 -0.26 5.77 -13.26
C LYS A 15 -0.61 4.44 -13.93
N ALA A 16 -0.79 3.37 -13.15
CA ALA A 16 -1.15 2.07 -13.68
C ALA A 16 -2.53 2.08 -14.38
N MET A 17 -3.51 2.77 -13.81
CA MET A 17 -4.84 2.92 -14.40
C MET A 17 -4.83 3.73 -15.71
N GLU A 18 -4.01 4.78 -15.80
CA GLU A 18 -3.82 5.54 -17.04
C GLU A 18 -3.20 4.69 -18.15
N MET A 19 -2.19 3.88 -17.80
CA MET A 19 -1.57 2.93 -18.74
C MET A 19 -2.57 1.86 -19.20
N LEU A 20 -3.38 1.32 -18.28
CA LEU A 20 -4.41 0.34 -18.61
C LEU A 20 -5.47 0.94 -19.55
N ALA A 21 -5.90 2.18 -19.29
CA ALA A 21 -6.90 2.89 -20.10
C ALA A 21 -6.40 3.19 -21.53
N ALA A 22 -5.08 3.38 -21.71
CA ALA A 22 -4.48 3.62 -23.01
C ALA A 22 -4.54 2.41 -23.97
N ARG A 23 -4.87 1.20 -23.47
CA ARG A 23 -5.14 -0.05 -24.25
C ARG A 23 -4.16 -0.35 -25.38
N ASN A 24 -2.87 -0.04 -25.20
CA ASN A 24 -1.82 -0.17 -26.21
C ASN A 24 -0.59 -0.92 -25.65
N SER A 25 0.56 -0.85 -26.33
CA SER A 25 1.82 -1.58 -26.03
C SER A 25 2.42 -1.31 -24.64
N LYS A 26 1.77 -0.47 -23.82
CA LYS A 26 2.21 -0.09 -22.47
C LYS A 26 1.73 -1.03 -21.36
N LEU A 27 0.95 -2.08 -21.66
CA LEU A 27 0.51 -3.03 -20.63
C LEU A 27 1.68 -3.63 -19.84
N MET A 28 2.79 -3.93 -20.50
CA MET A 28 4.00 -4.44 -19.82
C MET A 28 4.67 -3.39 -18.91
N GLU A 29 4.44 -2.08 -19.14
CA GLU A 29 4.95 -0.99 -18.28
C GLU A 29 4.21 -0.91 -16.93
N ILE A 30 3.11 -1.65 -16.76
CA ILE A 30 2.39 -1.76 -15.48
C ILE A 30 3.12 -2.69 -14.50
N LEU A 31 3.85 -3.71 -14.97
CA LEU A 31 4.53 -4.67 -14.07
C LEU A 31 5.56 -4.02 -13.14
N PRO A 32 6.40 -3.06 -13.57
CA PRO A 32 7.24 -2.30 -12.66
C PRO A 32 6.46 -1.54 -11.58
N ILE A 33 5.25 -1.05 -11.89
CA ILE A 33 4.40 -0.33 -10.93
C ILE A 33 3.87 -1.29 -9.87
N THR A 34 3.47 -2.51 -10.24
CA THR A 34 2.97 -3.49 -9.26
C THR A 34 4.07 -3.92 -8.29
N VAL A 35 5.32 -4.04 -8.77
CA VAL A 35 6.50 -4.27 -7.92
C VAL A 35 6.76 -3.10 -6.96
N GLU A 36 6.60 -1.86 -7.43
CA GLU A 36 6.78 -0.69 -6.57
C GLU A 36 5.70 -0.59 -5.49
N ILE A 37 4.44 -0.89 -5.80
CA ILE A 37 3.37 -0.93 -4.80
C ILE A 37 3.64 -2.00 -3.73
N ASN A 38 4.12 -3.20 -4.12
CA ASN A 38 4.51 -4.22 -3.16
C ASN A 38 5.71 -3.75 -2.29
N ARG A 39 6.68 -3.02 -2.86
CA ARG A 39 7.77 -2.41 -2.07
C ARG A 39 7.23 -1.41 -1.04
N LEU A 40 6.27 -0.57 -1.43
CA LEU A 40 5.66 0.43 -0.56
C LEU A 40 4.85 -0.21 0.57
N GLU A 41 4.07 -1.26 0.28
CA GLU A 41 3.34 -2.05 1.27
C GLU A 41 4.30 -2.66 2.31
N ASN A 42 5.40 -3.29 1.89
CA ASN A 42 6.38 -3.85 2.83
C ASN A 42 7.00 -2.78 3.76
N VAL A 43 7.21 -1.56 3.25
CA VAL A 43 7.70 -0.43 4.07
C VAL A 43 6.60 0.02 5.04
N ALA A 44 5.35 0.05 4.61
CA ALA A 44 4.22 0.38 5.47
C ALA A 44 4.02 -0.62 6.61
N ASP A 45 4.04 -1.93 6.33
CA ASP A 45 3.96 -2.98 7.36
C ASP A 45 5.09 -2.81 8.40
N GLN A 46 6.32 -2.59 7.94
CA GLN A 46 7.45 -2.37 8.86
C GLN A 46 7.24 -1.14 9.76
N GLU A 47 6.78 -0.02 9.20
CA GLU A 47 6.51 1.20 9.95
C GLU A 47 5.31 1.04 10.91
N ALA A 48 4.23 0.38 10.49
CA ALA A 48 3.06 0.09 11.32
C ALA A 48 3.39 -0.84 12.47
N SER A 49 4.14 -1.92 12.21
CA SER A 49 4.62 -2.88 13.20
C SER A 49 5.48 -2.21 14.27
N LYS A 50 6.41 -1.34 13.85
CA LYS A 50 7.23 -0.54 14.76
C LYS A 50 6.36 0.40 15.60
N ALA A 51 5.46 1.14 14.98
CA ALA A 51 4.60 2.11 15.68
C ALA A 51 3.69 1.43 16.71
N ARG A 52 3.12 0.25 16.39
CA ARG A 52 2.37 -0.57 17.34
C ARG A 52 3.23 -1.04 18.51
N GLY A 53 4.46 -1.49 18.26
CA GLY A 53 5.39 -1.88 19.32
C GLY A 53 5.72 -0.72 20.28
N GLU A 54 5.83 0.49 19.74
CA GLU A 54 6.05 1.71 20.52
C GLU A 54 4.87 2.06 21.44
N LEU A 55 3.63 1.75 21.06
CA LEU A 55 2.45 2.00 21.91
C LEU A 55 2.52 1.31 23.28
N PHE A 56 3.10 0.11 23.35
CA PHE A 56 3.18 -0.66 24.59
C PHE A 56 4.41 -0.33 25.44
N SER A 57 5.38 0.40 24.89
CA SER A 57 6.64 0.75 25.57
C SER A 57 6.69 2.20 26.08
N THR A 58 5.73 3.03 25.69
CA THR A 58 5.71 4.48 25.93
C THR A 58 4.87 4.89 27.15
N GLY A 59 4.25 3.94 27.87
CA GLY A 59 3.47 4.22 29.07
C GLY A 59 2.14 4.93 28.81
N PHE A 60 1.59 4.80 27.60
CA PHE A 60 0.25 5.28 27.29
C PHE A 60 -0.83 4.66 28.18
N GLU A 61 -1.88 5.43 28.46
CA GLU A 61 -3.10 4.91 29.05
C GLU A 61 -3.78 3.92 28.10
N PHE A 62 -4.50 2.94 28.66
CA PHE A 62 -5.10 1.85 27.89
C PHE A 62 -6.03 2.33 26.76
N ASP A 63 -6.81 3.38 27.00
CA ASP A 63 -7.73 3.92 26.00
C ASP A 63 -6.99 4.58 24.82
N GLN A 64 -5.80 5.15 25.07
CA GLN A 64 -4.95 5.73 24.04
C GLN A 64 -4.26 4.65 23.21
N VAL A 65 -3.78 3.57 23.85
CA VAL A 65 -3.22 2.41 23.16
C VAL A 65 -4.24 1.82 22.18
N LEU A 66 -5.49 1.66 22.62
CA LEU A 66 -6.56 1.11 21.78
C LEU A 66 -6.83 2.01 20.55
N LYS A 67 -6.97 3.32 20.77
CA LYS A 67 -7.23 4.29 19.69
C LYS A 67 -6.11 4.30 18.65
N TRP A 68 -4.86 4.37 19.10
CA TRP A 68 -3.73 4.44 18.17
C TRP A 68 -3.47 3.12 17.45
N ARG A 69 -3.69 1.98 18.11
CA ARG A 69 -3.63 0.68 17.45
C ARG A 69 -4.61 0.63 16.28
N ASP A 70 -5.87 0.98 16.52
CA ASP A 70 -6.90 0.94 15.48
C ASP A 70 -6.55 1.88 14.31
N ILE A 71 -6.00 3.07 14.59
CA ILE A 71 -5.53 3.99 13.54
C ILE A 71 -4.37 3.39 12.72
N TYR A 72 -3.38 2.77 13.36
CA TYR A 72 -2.27 2.14 12.63
C TYR A 72 -2.73 0.93 11.80
N ASP A 73 -3.67 0.14 12.33
CA ASP A 73 -4.26 -0.99 11.61
C ASP A 73 -5.06 -0.50 10.38
N ASP A 74 -5.82 0.60 10.51
CA ASP A 74 -6.54 1.20 9.38
C ASP A 74 -5.59 1.76 8.30
N LEU A 75 -4.45 2.34 8.72
CA LEU A 75 -3.43 2.88 7.79
C LEU A 75 -2.70 1.76 7.03
N GLU A 76 -2.32 0.68 7.70
CA GLU A 76 -1.75 -0.52 7.06
C GLU A 76 -2.75 -1.18 6.11
N GLN A 77 -4.02 -1.30 6.53
CA GLN A 77 -5.05 -1.84 5.65
C GLN A 77 -5.20 -1.02 4.36
N ALA A 78 -4.99 0.30 4.39
CA ALA A 78 -5.02 1.11 3.18
C ALA A 78 -3.89 0.74 2.20
N THR A 79 -2.70 0.39 2.68
CA THR A 79 -1.60 -0.07 1.82
C THR A 79 -1.83 -1.49 1.31
N ASP A 80 -2.41 -2.39 2.11
CA ASP A 80 -2.82 -3.73 1.68
C ASP A 80 -3.82 -3.65 0.51
N ARG A 81 -4.77 -2.71 0.58
CA ARG A 81 -5.74 -2.50 -0.51
C ARG A 81 -5.10 -2.03 -1.80
N ALA A 82 -4.01 -1.27 -1.70
CA ALA A 82 -3.25 -0.88 -2.88
C ALA A 82 -2.53 -2.08 -3.49
N GLU A 83 -1.95 -2.95 -2.65
CA GLU A 83 -1.34 -4.21 -3.09
C GLU A 83 -2.35 -5.16 -3.74
N ASP A 84 -3.54 -5.35 -3.14
CA ASP A 84 -4.65 -6.10 -3.72
C ASP A 84 -4.97 -5.63 -5.15
N ALA A 85 -5.05 -4.31 -5.34
CA ALA A 85 -5.31 -3.71 -6.64
C ALA A 85 -4.15 -3.94 -7.63
N ALA A 86 -2.90 -3.83 -7.16
CA ALA A 86 -1.72 -4.12 -7.95
C ALA A 86 -1.67 -5.59 -8.42
N ASN A 87 -2.02 -6.53 -7.54
CA ASN A 87 -2.11 -7.96 -7.86
C ASN A 87 -3.16 -8.24 -8.95
N VAL A 88 -4.30 -7.54 -8.90
CA VAL A 88 -5.31 -7.63 -9.97
C VAL A 88 -4.78 -7.07 -11.29
N LEU A 89 -4.10 -5.92 -11.26
CA LEU A 89 -3.50 -5.30 -12.44
C LEU A 89 -2.44 -6.20 -13.09
N GLU A 90 -1.54 -6.77 -12.30
CA GLU A 90 -0.56 -7.76 -12.78
C GLU A 90 -1.26 -8.93 -13.47
N GLY A 91 -2.31 -9.48 -12.84
CA GLY A 91 -3.09 -10.58 -13.40
C GLY A 91 -3.78 -10.23 -14.72
N ILE A 92 -4.18 -8.97 -14.93
CA ILE A 92 -4.71 -8.49 -16.21
C ILE A 92 -3.58 -8.46 -17.26
N VAL A 93 -2.44 -7.87 -16.93
CA VAL A 93 -1.30 -7.75 -17.85
C VAL A 93 -0.86 -9.12 -18.35
N LEU A 94 -0.63 -10.06 -17.42
CA LEU A 94 -0.16 -11.41 -17.75
C LEU A 94 -1.15 -12.22 -18.60
N LYS A 95 -2.46 -11.93 -18.52
CA LYS A 95 -3.48 -12.58 -19.36
C LYS A 95 -3.60 -12.00 -20.77
N HIS A 96 -3.09 -10.79 -20.98
CA HIS A 96 -3.23 -10.03 -22.24
C HIS A 96 -1.89 -9.74 -22.94
N SER A 97 -0.77 -10.21 -22.37
CA SER A 97 0.57 -10.22 -22.96
C SER A 97 0.86 -11.44 -23.81
#